data_AF-A0A1B6IIP1-F1
#
_entry.id   AF-A0A1B6IIP1-F1
#
_cell.length_a   1.000
_cell.length_b   1.000
_cell.length_c   1.000
_cell.angle_alpha   90.00
_cell.angle_beta   90.00
_cell.angle_gamma   90.00
#
_symmetry.space_group_name_H-M   'P 1'
#
loop_
_entity.id
_entity.type
_entity.pdbx_description
1 polymer ?
#
loop_
_entity_poly.entity_id
_entity_poly.type
_entity_poly.pdbx_seq_one_letter_code
_entity_poly.pdbx_strand_id
1 'polypeptide(L)'
;MSFGLNGISLILLFLVSFLHALTNVEEIICLDNNITHLMANALTKEEESRMERFISFYTGEMAGVVWQMIEPYQAKDLWHVSKEIYIHGKPRFIDFKFNTERFVRLFQWTLDDITFFTDLRTDSNTVWEQFVETYREKRSKHHHTIDDTTIPSIVEIKL
;
A
#
# COMPACT_ATOMS: atom_id res chain seq x y z
N MET A 1 -43.35 16.37 0.09
CA MET A 1 -42.26 16.10 -0.88
C MET A 1 -40.95 16.50 -0.21
N SER A 2 -40.16 15.53 0.24
CA SER A 2 -38.86 15.75 0.87
C SER A 2 -37.79 15.14 -0.02
N PHE A 3 -37.10 15.97 -0.79
CA PHE A 3 -35.87 15.64 -1.51
C PHE A 3 -34.83 16.60 -0.95
N GLY A 4 -33.97 16.16 -0.01
CA GLY A 4 -33.08 17.13 0.63
C GLY A 4 -31.85 16.63 1.36
N LEU A 5 -31.61 15.32 1.49
CA LEU A 5 -30.48 14.81 2.29
C LEU A 5 -29.58 13.77 1.59
N ASN A 6 -29.97 13.23 0.42
CA ASN A 6 -29.20 12.17 -0.24
C ASN A 6 -28.16 12.67 -1.25
N GLY A 7 -28.31 13.89 -1.78
CA GLY A 7 -27.40 14.43 -2.79
C GLY A 7 -26.05 14.89 -2.23
N ILE A 8 -26.03 15.40 -1.00
CA ILE A 8 -24.80 15.89 -0.35
C ILE A 8 -23.86 14.72 -0.04
N SER A 9 -24.39 13.57 0.40
CA SER A 9 -23.61 12.36 0.67
C SER A 9 -22.99 11.75 -0.60
N LEU A 10 -23.71 11.78 -1.72
CA LEU A 10 -23.19 11.32 -3.02
C LEU A 10 -22.11 12.24 -3.56
N ILE A 11 -22.26 13.56 -3.42
CA ILE A 11 -21.25 14.55 -3.83
C ILE A 11 -20.00 14.43 -2.95
N LEU A 12 -20.14 14.20 -1.64
CA LEU A 12 -19.01 13.92 -0.74
C LEU A 12 -18.32 12.61 -1.07
N LEU A 13 -19.06 11.54 -1.37
CA LEU A 13 -18.48 10.27 -1.85
C LEU A 13 -17.70 10.45 -3.14
N PHE A 14 -18.27 11.16 -4.13
CA PHE A 14 -17.58 11.47 -5.39
C PHE A 14 -16.37 12.39 -5.21
N LEU A 15 -16.45 13.37 -4.30
CA LEU A 15 -15.31 14.21 -3.94
C LEU A 15 -14.21 13.40 -3.27
N VAL A 16 -14.54 12.44 -2.40
CA VAL A 16 -13.57 11.50 -1.83
C VAL A 16 -13.00 10.58 -2.92
N SER A 17 -13.78 10.14 -3.91
CA SER A 17 -13.28 9.42 -5.09
C SER A 17 -12.31 10.23 -5.94
N PHE A 18 -12.56 11.54 -6.07
CA PHE A 18 -11.76 12.46 -6.89
C PHE A 18 -10.56 13.05 -6.13
N LEU A 19 -10.63 13.10 -4.79
CA LEU A 19 -9.59 13.56 -3.86
C LEU A 19 -8.74 12.43 -3.30
N HIS A 20 -9.05 11.16 -3.59
CA HIS A 20 -8.08 10.08 -3.41
C HIS A 20 -6.97 10.29 -4.40
N ALA A 21 -6.05 11.12 -3.92
CA ALA A 21 -4.80 11.52 -4.49
C ALA A 21 -4.16 10.31 -5.18
N LEU A 22 -3.56 10.61 -6.33
CA LEU A 22 -2.52 9.79 -6.92
C LEU A 22 -1.57 9.35 -5.80
N THR A 23 -1.72 8.13 -5.30
CA THR A 23 -0.84 7.60 -4.26
C THR A 23 0.59 7.84 -4.73
N ASN A 24 1.34 8.65 -3.99
CA ASN A 24 2.69 9.00 -4.37
C ASN A 24 3.60 7.85 -3.92
N VAL A 25 4.41 7.34 -4.84
CA VAL A 25 5.44 6.33 -4.56
C VAL A 25 6.33 6.77 -3.40
N GLU A 26 6.67 8.06 -3.34
CA GLU A 26 7.47 8.65 -2.28
C GLU A 26 6.82 8.51 -0.90
N GLU A 27 5.49 8.60 -0.82
CA GLU A 27 4.75 8.49 0.43
C GLU A 27 4.77 7.05 0.95
N ILE A 28 4.54 6.08 0.07
CA ILE A 28 4.65 4.64 0.41
C ILE A 28 6.05 4.31 0.93
N ILE A 29 7.09 4.80 0.25
CA ILE A 29 8.48 4.59 0.66
C ILE A 29 8.77 5.31 1.98
N CYS A 30 8.26 6.52 2.17
CA CYS A 30 8.41 7.28 3.41
C CYS A 30 7.76 6.54 4.59
N LEU A 31 6.56 6.00 4.40
CA LEU A 31 5.86 5.19 5.39
C LEU A 31 6.66 3.94 5.76
N ASP A 32 7.16 3.15 4.79
CA ASP A 32 8.02 1.98 5.08
C ASP A 32 9.24 2.36 5.93
N ASN A 33 9.94 3.41 5.54
CA ASN A 33 11.13 3.89 6.25
C ASN A 33 10.79 4.32 7.69
N ASN A 34 9.73 5.10 7.87
CA ASN A 34 9.34 5.63 9.17
C ASN A 34 8.85 4.52 10.10
N ILE A 35 8.05 3.58 9.61
CA ILE A 35 7.59 2.44 10.41
C ILE A 35 8.77 1.58 10.82
N THR A 36 9.64 1.22 9.87
CA THR A 36 10.84 0.41 10.15
C THR A 36 11.74 1.10 11.18
N HIS A 37 11.92 2.42 11.07
CA HIS A 37 12.69 3.20 12.02
C HIS A 37 12.06 3.19 13.43
N LEU A 38 10.74 3.36 13.55
CA LEU A 38 10.05 3.36 14.83
C LEU A 38 10.02 1.97 15.46
N MET A 39 9.80 0.90 14.67
CA MET A 39 9.89 -0.48 15.16
C MET A 39 11.26 -0.80 15.76
N ALA A 40 12.33 -0.24 15.18
CA ALA A 40 13.68 -0.40 15.68
C ALA A 40 13.96 0.50 16.91
N ASN A 41 13.52 1.75 16.89
CA ASN A 41 14.09 2.79 17.75
C ASN A 41 13.10 3.48 18.70
N ALA A 42 11.79 3.31 18.59
CA ALA A 42 10.80 4.03 19.41
C ALA A 42 11.10 3.88 20.92
N LEU A 43 11.03 4.98 21.66
CA LEU A 43 11.30 5.06 23.09
C LEU A 43 10.12 5.61 23.89
N THR A 44 9.18 6.31 23.24
CA THR A 44 8.00 6.89 23.92
C THR A 44 6.68 6.31 23.42
N LYS A 45 5.64 6.43 24.26
CA LYS A 45 4.25 6.09 23.89
C LYS A 45 3.79 6.83 22.64
N GLU A 46 4.14 8.10 22.49
CA GLU A 46 3.75 8.90 21.33
C GLU A 46 4.38 8.39 20.04
N GLU A 47 5.61 7.89 20.11
CA GLU A 47 6.31 7.26 18.97
C GLU A 47 5.72 5.91 18.61
N GLU A 48 5.33 5.11 19.60
CA GLU A 48 4.57 3.88 19.39
C GLU A 48 3.21 4.16 18.73
N SER A 49 2.43 5.09 19.25
CA SER A 49 1.13 5.43 18.66
C SER A 49 1.28 6.10 17.28
N ARG A 50 2.44 6.71 16.98
CA ARG A 50 2.78 7.20 15.64
C ARG A 50 3.12 6.05 14.69
N MET A 51 3.85 5.05 15.17
CA MET A 51 4.17 3.84 14.41
C MET A 51 2.89 3.13 13.95
N GLU A 52 1.94 2.90 14.87
CA GLU A 52 0.66 2.26 14.55
C GLU A 52 -0.14 3.06 13.51
N ARG A 53 -0.22 4.39 13.66
CA ARG A 53 -0.87 5.26 12.67
C ARG A 53 -0.21 5.17 11.30
N PHE A 54 1.12 5.13 11.23
CA PHE A 54 1.82 4.98 9.96
C PHE A 54 1.57 3.62 9.30
N ILE A 55 1.47 2.54 10.08
CA ILE A 55 1.05 1.22 9.56
C ILE A 55 -0.35 1.31 8.97
N SER A 56 -1.30 1.93 9.69
CA SER A 56 -2.67 2.11 9.19
C SER A 56 -2.73 2.97 7.92
N PHE A 57 -1.94 4.04 7.84
CA PHE A 57 -1.85 4.86 6.62
C PHE A 57 -1.25 4.09 5.46
N TYR A 58 -0.18 3.33 5.68
CA TYR A 58 0.38 2.45 4.65
C TYR A 58 -0.68 1.48 4.13
N THR A 59 -1.41 0.81 5.03
CA THR A 59 -2.46 -0.15 4.65
C THR A 59 -3.55 0.52 3.82
N GLY A 60 -4.01 1.72 4.25
CA GLY A 60 -5.02 2.49 3.53
C GLY A 60 -4.58 2.94 2.14
N GLU A 61 -3.38 3.50 2.02
CA GLU A 61 -2.83 3.93 0.74
C GLU A 61 -2.66 2.76 -0.24
N MET A 62 -2.12 1.63 0.24
CA MET A 62 -1.98 0.43 -0.60
C MET A 62 -3.33 -0.14 -1.01
N ALA A 63 -4.34 -0.13 -0.14
CA ALA A 63 -5.69 -0.55 -0.48
C ALA A 63 -6.30 0.37 -1.55
N GLY A 64 -6.03 1.68 -1.45
CA GLY A 64 -6.40 2.66 -2.47
C GLY A 64 -5.78 2.35 -3.83
N VAL A 65 -4.49 2.03 -3.87
CA VAL A 65 -3.80 1.62 -5.11
C VAL A 65 -4.45 0.37 -5.72
N VAL A 66 -4.67 -0.67 -4.91
CA VAL A 66 -5.34 -1.92 -5.35
C VAL A 66 -6.70 -1.61 -5.96
N TRP A 67 -7.52 -0.82 -5.24
CA TRP A 67 -8.85 -0.43 -5.70
C TRP A 67 -8.81 0.28 -7.05
N GLN A 68 -7.95 1.30 -7.18
CA GLN A 68 -7.80 2.08 -8.42
C GLN A 68 -7.34 1.20 -9.60
N MET A 69 -6.55 0.16 -9.35
CA MET A 69 -6.11 -0.78 -10.39
C MET A 69 -7.23 -1.71 -10.86
N ILE A 70 -8.19 -2.04 -9.99
CA ILE A 70 -9.33 -2.90 -10.32
C ILE A 70 -10.35 -2.11 -11.15
N GLU A 71 -10.57 -0.84 -10.84
CA GLU A 71 -11.54 0.05 -11.49
C GLU A 71 -11.38 0.11 -13.03
N PRO A 72 -12.50 0.23 -13.78
CA PRO A 72 -12.46 0.35 -15.24
C PRO A 72 -11.79 1.64 -15.74
N TYR A 73 -11.92 2.72 -14.97
CA TYR A 73 -11.36 4.03 -15.30
C TYR A 73 -10.12 4.31 -14.45
N GLN A 74 -8.96 4.03 -15.02
CA GLN A 74 -7.68 4.20 -14.34
C GLN A 74 -7.13 5.61 -14.60
N ALA A 75 -6.57 6.23 -13.56
CA ALA A 75 -5.80 7.46 -13.72
C ALA A 75 -4.58 7.20 -14.61
N LYS A 76 -4.21 8.18 -15.44
CA LYS A 76 -3.15 8.06 -16.46
C LYS A 76 -1.80 7.58 -15.87
N ASP A 77 -1.47 8.02 -14.66
CA ASP A 77 -0.18 7.76 -14.03
C ASP A 77 -0.20 6.55 -13.08
N LEU A 78 -1.37 5.93 -12.85
CA LEU A 78 -1.52 4.81 -11.92
C LEU A 78 -0.62 3.63 -12.29
N TRP A 79 -0.45 3.36 -13.58
CA TRP A 79 0.42 2.28 -14.03
C TRP A 79 1.89 2.53 -13.70
N HIS A 80 2.34 3.77 -13.85
CA HIS A 80 3.71 4.18 -13.51
C HIS A 80 3.94 4.07 -12.00
N VAL A 81 3.04 4.62 -11.19
CA VAL A 81 3.05 4.51 -9.73
C VAL A 81 3.10 3.05 -9.29
N SER A 82 2.19 2.22 -9.80
CA SER A 82 2.11 0.80 -9.45
C SER A 82 3.39 0.05 -9.83
N LYS A 83 3.97 0.36 -10.99
CA LYS A 83 5.25 -0.22 -11.41
C LYS A 83 6.37 0.15 -10.44
N GLU A 84 6.45 1.40 -10.02
CA GLU A 84 7.49 1.84 -9.09
C GLU A 84 7.34 1.25 -7.69
N ILE A 85 6.12 1.18 -7.16
CA ILE A 85 5.82 0.48 -5.90
C ILE A 85 6.24 -1.01 -6.01
N TYR A 86 5.91 -1.67 -7.13
CA TYR A 86 6.29 -3.07 -7.34
C TYR A 86 7.82 -3.27 -7.42
N ILE A 87 8.54 -2.34 -8.06
CA ILE A 87 10.02 -2.36 -8.14
C ILE A 87 10.66 -2.09 -6.78
N HIS A 88 10.11 -1.16 -6.00
CA HIS A 88 10.55 -0.91 -4.61
C HIS A 88 10.46 -2.19 -3.77
N GLY A 89 9.43 -2.99 -4.01
CA GLY A 89 9.28 -4.31 -3.43
C GLY A 89 8.60 -4.27 -2.06
N LYS A 90 8.59 -5.43 -1.41
CA LYS A 90 7.87 -5.63 -0.15
C LYS A 90 8.42 -4.70 0.94
N PRO A 91 7.57 -3.94 1.64
CA PRO A 91 8.00 -3.11 2.75
C PRO A 91 8.76 -3.91 3.79
N ARG A 92 9.86 -3.33 4.27
CA ARG A 92 10.76 -3.97 5.24
C ARG A 92 10.09 -4.16 6.58
N PHE A 93 9.20 -3.23 6.98
CA PHE A 93 8.52 -3.32 8.27
C PHE A 93 7.65 -4.59 8.40
N ILE A 94 7.15 -5.13 7.27
CA ILE A 94 6.33 -6.34 7.27
C ILE A 94 7.15 -7.54 7.76
N ASP A 95 8.38 -7.70 7.29
CA ASP A 95 9.24 -8.83 7.68
C ASP A 95 10.16 -8.48 8.87
N PHE A 96 10.06 -7.25 9.39
CA PHE A 96 10.89 -6.80 10.49
C PHE A 96 10.60 -7.59 11.77
N LYS A 97 11.64 -8.17 12.36
CA LYS A 97 11.54 -8.83 13.67
C LYS A 97 11.54 -7.77 14.76
N PHE A 98 10.38 -7.49 15.33
CA PHE A 98 10.29 -6.58 16.48
C PHE A 98 10.45 -7.35 17.79
N ASN A 99 10.97 -6.66 18.81
CA ASN A 99 11.18 -7.23 20.13
C ASN A 99 9.96 -6.97 21.01
N THR A 100 8.99 -7.87 21.04
CA THR A 100 7.76 -7.73 21.83
C THR A 100 8.05 -7.43 23.30
N GLU A 101 9.03 -8.09 23.92
CA GLU A 101 9.38 -7.87 25.32
C GLU A 101 9.83 -6.43 25.59
N ARG A 102 10.59 -5.83 24.66
CA ARG A 102 10.98 -4.42 24.75
C ARG A 102 9.76 -3.51 24.76
N PHE A 103 8.80 -3.74 23.87
CA PHE A 103 7.60 -2.91 23.75
C PHE A 103 6.67 -3.09 24.96
N VAL A 104 6.52 -4.31 25.47
CA VAL A 104 5.80 -4.58 26.73
C VAL A 104 6.43 -3.80 27.89
N ARG A 105 7.76 -3.76 28.01
CA ARG A 105 8.41 -3.02 29.10
C ARG A 105 8.34 -1.50 28.93
N LEU A 106 8.56 -0.99 27.73
CA LEU A 106 8.64 0.46 27.48
C LEU A 106 7.25 1.10 27.41
N PHE A 107 6.30 0.44 26.77
CA PHE A 107 4.98 0.99 26.46
C PHE A 107 3.87 0.36 27.29
N GLN A 108 4.20 -0.59 28.18
CA GLN A 108 3.23 -1.31 29.01
C GLN A 108 2.16 -2.01 28.16
N TRP A 109 2.56 -2.56 27.00
CA TRP A 109 1.64 -3.30 26.15
C TRP A 109 0.99 -4.46 26.89
N THR A 110 -0.33 -4.48 26.79
CA THR A 110 -1.18 -5.59 27.19
C THR A 110 -1.20 -6.66 26.09
N LEU A 111 -1.84 -7.79 26.36
CA LEU A 111 -2.08 -8.81 25.34
C LEU A 111 -2.92 -8.26 24.18
N ASP A 112 -3.87 -7.38 24.48
CA ASP A 112 -4.73 -6.76 23.48
C ASP A 112 -3.93 -5.83 22.55
N ASP A 113 -3.00 -5.05 23.10
CA ASP A 113 -2.12 -4.19 22.30
C ASP A 113 -1.21 -5.02 21.37
N ILE A 114 -0.64 -6.12 21.88
CA ILE A 114 0.17 -7.04 21.07
C ILE A 114 -0.65 -7.65 19.93
N THR A 115 -1.89 -8.05 20.23
CA THR A 115 -2.81 -8.65 19.25
C THR A 115 -3.16 -7.61 18.19
N PHE A 116 -3.58 -6.41 18.60
CA PHE A 116 -3.89 -5.30 17.72
C PHE A 116 -2.73 -4.93 16.79
N PHE A 117 -1.52 -4.81 17.34
CA PHE A 117 -0.32 -4.52 16.54
C PHE A 117 0.02 -5.64 15.55
N THR A 118 -0.20 -6.90 15.95
CA THR A 118 0.00 -8.07 15.08
C THR A 118 -1.02 -8.09 13.94
N ASP A 119 -2.27 -7.77 14.24
CA ASP A 119 -3.35 -7.68 13.25
C ASP A 119 -3.07 -6.56 12.25
N LEU A 120 -2.67 -5.37 12.72
CA LEU A 120 -2.28 -4.26 11.85
C LEU A 120 -1.19 -4.65 10.84
N ARG A 121 -0.17 -5.38 11.29
CA ARG A 121 0.90 -5.86 10.40
C ARG A 121 0.41 -6.94 9.43
N THR A 122 -0.50 -7.80 9.88
CA THR A 122 -1.11 -8.83 9.05
C THR A 122 -1.96 -8.21 7.95
N ASP A 123 -2.73 -7.17 8.27
CA ASP A 123 -3.53 -6.41 7.31
C ASP A 123 -2.63 -5.71 6.27
N SER A 124 -1.55 -5.06 6.71
CA SER A 124 -0.55 -4.48 5.80
C SER A 124 0.08 -5.51 4.86
N ASN A 125 0.39 -6.72 5.36
CA ASN A 125 0.91 -7.78 4.50
C ASN A 125 -0.14 -8.28 3.51
N THR A 126 -1.37 -8.44 3.96
CA THR A 126 -2.48 -8.90 3.11
C THR A 126 -2.72 -7.94 1.96
N VAL A 127 -2.75 -6.63 2.22
CA VAL A 127 -2.96 -5.64 1.15
C VAL A 127 -1.76 -5.55 0.19
N TRP A 128 -0.53 -5.75 0.70
CA TRP A 128 0.65 -5.86 -0.16
C TRP A 128 0.57 -7.07 -1.10
N GLU A 129 0.14 -8.22 -0.61
CA GLU A 129 -0.03 -9.43 -1.42
C GLU A 129 -1.11 -9.24 -2.48
N GLN A 130 -2.25 -8.63 -2.12
CA GLN A 130 -3.32 -8.26 -3.06
C GLN A 130 -2.83 -7.30 -4.15
N PHE A 131 -1.99 -6.32 -3.79
CA PHE A 131 -1.35 -5.43 -4.74
C PHE A 131 -0.46 -6.19 -5.73
N VAL A 132 0.40 -7.08 -5.23
CA VAL A 132 1.30 -7.88 -6.09
C VAL A 132 0.51 -8.74 -7.07
N GLU A 133 -0.55 -9.39 -6.60
CA GLU A 133 -1.44 -10.21 -7.44
C GLU A 133 -2.12 -9.36 -8.52
N THR A 134 -2.77 -8.28 -8.11
CA THR A 134 -3.49 -7.35 -9.00
C THR A 134 -2.54 -6.74 -10.05
N TYR A 135 -1.34 -6.34 -9.64
CA TYR A 135 -0.33 -5.81 -10.54
C TYR A 135 0.11 -6.82 -11.59
N ARG A 136 0.39 -8.07 -11.19
CA ARG A 136 0.76 -9.14 -12.13
C ARG A 136 -0.35 -9.44 -13.13
N GLU A 137 -1.60 -9.46 -12.69
CA GLU A 137 -2.75 -9.69 -13.56
C GLU A 137 -2.97 -8.54 -14.56
N LYS A 138 -2.90 -7.29 -14.10
CA LYS A 138 -3.10 -6.12 -14.98
C LYS A 138 -1.91 -5.92 -15.93
N ARG A 139 -0.70 -6.28 -15.50
CA ARG A 139 0.51 -6.27 -16.32
C ARG A 139 0.40 -7.16 -17.55
N SER A 140 -0.08 -8.40 -17.38
CA SER A 140 -0.21 -9.34 -18.51
C SER A 140 -1.19 -8.80 -19.55
N LYS A 141 -2.31 -8.22 -19.10
CA LYS A 141 -3.30 -7.57 -19.98
C LYS A 141 -2.75 -6.34 -20.71
N HIS A 142 -1.92 -5.53 -20.05
CA HIS A 142 -1.26 -4.36 -20.66
C HIS A 142 -0.18 -4.73 -21.69
N HIS A 143 0.56 -5.83 -21.49
CA HIS A 143 1.52 -6.31 -22.49
C HIS A 143 0.83 -6.87 -23.74
N HIS A 144 -0.36 -7.46 -23.60
CA HIS A 144 -1.15 -7.89 -24.74
C HIS A 144 -1.75 -6.75 -25.59
N THR A 145 -1.73 -5.51 -25.11
CA THR A 145 -2.15 -4.32 -25.88
C THR A 145 -0.98 -3.54 -26.49
N ILE A 146 0.28 -3.86 -26.17
CA ILE A 146 1.46 -3.09 -26.63
C ILE A 146 2.44 -3.94 -27.47
N ASP A 147 2.24 -5.25 -27.62
CA ASP A 147 3.04 -6.08 -28.53
C ASP A 147 2.22 -6.59 -29.73
N ASP A 148 2.10 -5.73 -30.73
CA ASP A 148 2.35 -6.09 -32.13
C ASP A 148 3.23 -4.97 -32.70
N THR A 149 4.49 -5.29 -32.99
CA THR A 149 5.64 -4.39 -33.32
C THR A 149 6.31 -3.78 -32.07
N THR A 150 7.40 -4.31 -31.51
CA THR A 150 8.68 -4.62 -32.16
C THR A 150 9.59 -5.23 -31.09
N ILE A 151 9.78 -6.55 -31.10
CA ILE A 151 10.98 -7.17 -30.52
C ILE A 151 11.81 -7.69 -31.69
N PRO A 152 13.00 -7.13 -31.98
CA PRO A 152 13.89 -7.71 -32.98
C PRO A 152 14.31 -9.09 -32.50
N SER A 153 14.00 -10.09 -33.31
CA SER A 153 14.45 -11.47 -33.16
C SER A 153 15.96 -11.49 -32.91
N ILE A 154 16.38 -11.95 -31.73
CA ILE A 154 17.78 -12.29 -31.48
C ILE A 154 18.07 -13.49 -32.37
N VAL A 155 18.84 -13.24 -33.41
CA VAL A 155 19.39 -14.21 -34.35
C VAL A 155 20.19 -15.24 -33.58
N GLU A 156 19.80 -16.51 -33.74
CA GLU A 156 20.66 -17.66 -33.48
C GLU A 156 21.99 -17.49 -34.23
N ILE A 157 23.11 -17.49 -33.52
CA ILE A 157 24.37 -17.90 -34.12
C ILE A 157 24.81 -19.16 -33.39
N LYS A 158 24.61 -20.29 -34.08
CA LYS A 158 25.29 -21.56 -33.82
C LYS A 158 26.68 -21.52 -34.45
N LEU A 159 27.59 -22.20 -33.75
CA LEU A 159 29.01 -22.56 -34.01
C LEU A 159 30.04 -21.56 -33.48
#